data_AF-A0A7D6XLV0-F1
#
_entry.id   AF-A0A7D6XLV0-F1
#
_cell.length_a   1.000
_cell.length_b   1.000
_cell.length_c   1.000
_cell.angle_alpha   90.00
_cell.angle_beta   90.00
_cell.angle_gamma   90.00
#
_symmetry.space_group_name_H-M   'P 1'
#
loop_
_entity.id
_entity.type
_entity.pdbx_description
1 polymer ?
#
loop_
_entity_poly.entity_id
_entity_poly.type
_entity_poly.pdbx_seq_one_letter_code
_entity_poly.pdbx_strand_id
1 'polypeptide(L)'
;MVQFNCNNGKLFPSYRLPIQSKKGYESLCEVMYEYLGNNACLMNEISQKIRDNTNLYENYSKSDHSDIGPHYKTFPSIDLGDGYTVHIGMNWPERKENLLLSLTKDFVLGNGDDNITFGMIYPDKPEERVPAFLTESFFESFSRSTKFGKVFFFLIASKAGYISQQSSGEARWLFPEGVALGYRNSDFYVFNEFTDRIKFQEEELTDETIKWLDNLLWSIK
;
A
#
# COMPACT_ATOMS: atom_id res chain seq x y z
N MET A 1 -10.92 -25.18 5.46
CA MET A 1 -10.94 -24.42 4.19
C MET A 1 -12.37 -23.92 4.00
N VAL A 2 -12.62 -22.64 4.28
CA VAL A 2 -13.96 -22.04 4.15
C VAL A 2 -14.05 -21.42 2.77
N GLN A 3 -14.94 -21.94 1.93
CA GLN A 3 -15.27 -21.33 0.64
C GLN A 3 -16.14 -20.09 0.89
N PHE A 4 -15.60 -18.91 0.61
CA PHE A 4 -16.38 -17.68 0.54
C PHE A 4 -17.00 -17.57 -0.85
N ASN A 5 -18.31 -17.77 -0.94
CA ASN A 5 -19.09 -17.63 -2.17
C ASN A 5 -19.20 -16.13 -2.53
N CYS A 6 -18.32 -15.64 -3.39
CA CYS A 6 -18.55 -14.38 -4.10
C CYS A 6 -19.46 -14.71 -5.31
N ASN A 7 -20.75 -14.32 -5.23
CA ASN A 7 -21.78 -14.67 -6.20
C ASN A 7 -21.37 -14.42 -7.66
N ASN A 8 -21.41 -15.49 -8.47
CA ASN A 8 -21.35 -15.45 -9.92
C ASN A 8 -22.75 -15.18 -10.50
N GLY A 9 -22.98 -13.95 -10.95
CA GLY A 9 -23.99 -13.64 -11.95
C GLY A 9 -25.45 -13.53 -11.46
N LYS A 10 -26.02 -12.35 -11.73
CA LYS A 10 -27.45 -11.96 -11.79
C LYS A 10 -28.13 -11.46 -10.49
N LEU A 11 -28.46 -10.16 -10.55
CA LEU A 11 -29.72 -9.51 -10.16
C LEU A 11 -30.28 -9.79 -8.75
N PHE A 12 -29.66 -9.18 -7.73
CA PHE A 12 -30.33 -8.70 -6.49
C PHE A 12 -29.58 -7.48 -5.93
N PRO A 13 -30.25 -6.53 -5.25
CA PRO A 13 -29.69 -5.23 -4.89
C PRO A 13 -28.83 -5.30 -3.61
N SER A 14 -27.73 -4.56 -3.64
CA SER A 14 -26.62 -4.48 -2.66
C SER A 14 -25.68 -5.68 -2.68
N TYR A 15 -24.61 -5.56 -3.46
CA TYR A 15 -23.37 -6.31 -3.22
C TYR A 15 -22.95 -6.02 -1.78
N ARG A 16 -22.90 -7.05 -0.93
CA ARG A 16 -22.41 -6.93 0.44
C ARG A 16 -21.13 -7.71 0.59
N LEU A 17 -20.11 -7.06 1.13
CA LEU A 17 -18.85 -7.72 1.47
C LEU A 17 -19.09 -8.84 2.50
N PRO A 18 -18.34 -9.97 2.41
CA PRO A 18 -18.47 -11.07 3.36
C PRO A 18 -18.38 -10.63 4.83
N ILE A 19 -17.48 -9.70 5.12
CA ILE A 19 -17.30 -9.10 6.44
C ILE A 19 -17.69 -7.63 6.32
N GLN A 20 -18.64 -7.20 7.15
CA GLN A 20 -19.17 -5.84 7.11
C GLN A 20 -18.25 -4.87 7.83
N SER A 21 -18.02 -3.71 7.22
CA SER A 21 -17.20 -2.67 7.83
C SER A 21 -17.86 -2.02 9.04
N LYS A 22 -17.01 -1.55 9.95
CA LYS A 22 -17.43 -0.87 11.18
C LYS A 22 -17.14 0.63 11.06
N LYS A 23 -17.93 1.45 11.76
CA LYS A 23 -17.65 2.89 11.89
C LYS A 23 -16.39 3.18 12.71
N GLY A 24 -16.09 2.31 13.67
CA GLY A 24 -14.87 2.35 14.46
C GLY A 24 -14.47 0.93 14.85
N TYR A 25 -13.19 0.62 14.75
CA TYR A 25 -12.64 -0.71 15.02
C TYR A 25 -12.06 -0.79 16.42
N GLU A 26 -12.19 -1.93 17.08
CA GLU A 26 -11.63 -2.10 18.43
C GLU A 26 -10.13 -2.36 18.38
N SER A 27 -9.62 -2.87 17.26
CA SER A 27 -8.19 -3.11 17.05
C SER A 27 -7.80 -3.16 15.58
N LEU A 28 -6.50 -3.00 15.31
CA LEU A 28 -5.90 -3.19 13.99
C LEU A 28 -6.10 -4.63 13.47
N CYS A 29 -6.12 -5.62 14.38
CA CYS A 29 -6.36 -7.02 14.02
C CYS A 29 -7.74 -7.23 13.37
N GLU A 30 -8.78 -6.53 13.85
CA GLU A 30 -10.12 -6.62 13.25
C GLU A 30 -10.13 -6.10 11.80
N VAL A 31 -9.42 -5.01 11.54
CA VAL A 31 -9.31 -4.41 10.21
C VAL A 31 -8.58 -5.34 9.25
N MET A 32 -7.47 -5.92 9.71
CA MET A 32 -6.71 -6.90 8.92
C MET A 32 -7.57 -8.13 8.61
N TYR A 33 -8.30 -8.65 9.60
CA TYR A 33 -9.22 -9.78 9.42
C TYR A 33 -10.31 -9.48 8.39
N GLU A 34 -10.96 -8.31 8.48
CA GLU A 34 -11.96 -7.86 7.51
C GLU A 34 -11.36 -7.73 6.11
N TYR A 35 -10.23 -7.03 5.98
CA TYR A 35 -9.55 -6.85 4.70
C TYR A 35 -9.25 -8.18 4.03
N LEU A 36 -8.62 -9.12 4.75
CA LEU A 36 -8.24 -10.42 4.22
C LEU A 36 -9.47 -11.25 3.84
N GLY A 37 -10.53 -11.23 4.66
CA GLY A 37 -11.77 -11.95 4.36
C GLY A 37 -12.57 -11.37 3.19
N ASN A 38 -12.43 -10.07 2.91
CA ASN A 38 -13.10 -9.39 1.81
C ASN A 38 -12.29 -9.37 0.51
N ASN A 39 -11.00 -9.68 0.55
CA ASN A 39 -10.07 -9.49 -0.56
C ASN A 39 -10.52 -10.17 -1.86
N ALA A 40 -11.01 -11.41 -1.83
CA ALA A 40 -11.43 -12.11 -3.05
C ALA A 40 -12.60 -11.42 -3.77
N CYS A 41 -13.57 -10.95 -2.99
CA CYS A 41 -14.73 -10.22 -3.50
C CYS A 41 -14.30 -8.85 -4.06
N LEU A 42 -13.50 -8.10 -3.31
CA LEU A 42 -12.95 -6.81 -3.75
C LEU A 42 -12.12 -6.95 -5.04
N MET A 43 -11.27 -7.96 -5.15
CA MET A 43 -10.47 -8.19 -6.37
C MET A 43 -11.33 -8.51 -7.61
N ASN A 44 -12.49 -9.17 -7.43
CA ASN A 44 -13.43 -9.39 -8.52
C ASN A 44 -14.10 -8.07 -8.94
N GLU A 45 -14.53 -7.24 -7.99
CA GLU A 45 -15.10 -5.92 -8.28
C GLU A 45 -14.07 -5.00 -8.97
N ILE A 46 -12.84 -4.96 -8.46
CA ILE A 46 -11.71 -4.23 -9.08
C ILE A 46 -11.52 -4.69 -10.52
N SER A 47 -11.51 -6.00 -10.77
CA SER A 47 -11.35 -6.54 -12.12
C SER A 47 -12.49 -6.13 -13.06
N GLN A 48 -13.72 -6.03 -12.56
CA GLN A 48 -14.87 -5.54 -13.33
C GLN A 48 -14.71 -4.06 -13.65
N LYS A 49 -14.42 -3.22 -12.65
CA LYS A 49 -14.26 -1.78 -12.84
C LYS A 49 -13.07 -1.43 -13.73
N ILE A 50 -11.98 -2.20 -13.69
CA ILE A 50 -10.87 -2.06 -14.64
C ILE A 50 -11.33 -2.37 -16.05
N ARG A 51 -12.07 -3.47 -16.26
CA ARG A 51 -12.60 -3.83 -17.59
C ARG A 51 -13.50 -2.74 -18.16
N ASP A 52 -14.37 -2.17 -17.34
CA ASP A 52 -15.28 -1.10 -17.74
C ASP A 52 -14.54 0.18 -18.15
N ASN A 53 -13.30 0.37 -17.66
CA ASN A 53 -12.45 1.52 -17.93
C ASN A 53 -11.25 1.21 -18.84
N THR A 54 -11.21 0.04 -19.51
CA THR A 54 -10.06 -0.42 -20.30
C THR A 54 -9.56 0.62 -21.30
N ASN A 55 -10.48 1.32 -21.98
CA ASN A 55 -10.13 2.35 -22.97
C ASN A 55 -9.29 3.49 -22.37
N LEU A 56 -9.53 3.89 -21.12
CA LEU A 56 -8.74 4.94 -20.46
C LEU A 56 -7.26 4.54 -20.37
N TYR A 57 -7.00 3.30 -19.95
CA TYR A 57 -5.67 2.79 -19.74
C TYR A 57 -4.96 2.49 -21.06
N GLU A 58 -5.65 1.87 -22.01
CA GLU A 58 -5.08 1.55 -23.32
C GLU A 58 -4.74 2.80 -24.12
N ASN A 59 -5.60 3.82 -24.09
CA ASN A 59 -5.33 5.07 -24.80
C ASN A 59 -4.06 5.76 -24.28
N TYR A 60 -3.86 5.75 -22.95
CA TYR A 60 -2.62 6.28 -22.37
C TYR A 60 -1.41 5.42 -22.79
N SER A 61 -1.49 4.10 -22.62
CA SER A 61 -0.40 3.17 -22.95
C SER A 61 0.08 3.26 -24.41
N LYS A 62 -0.87 3.41 -25.34
CA LYS A 62 -0.63 3.44 -26.79
C LYS A 62 -0.20 4.82 -27.29
N SER A 63 -0.39 5.87 -26.50
CA SER A 63 0.06 7.22 -26.87
C SER A 63 1.59 7.27 -26.86
N ASP A 64 2.15 8.24 -27.59
CA ASP A 64 3.58 8.52 -27.54
C ASP A 64 3.86 9.51 -26.39
N HIS A 65 4.78 9.14 -25.51
CA HIS A 65 5.23 9.93 -24.36
C HIS A 65 6.75 10.11 -24.39
N SER A 66 7.38 9.91 -25.55
CA SER A 66 8.84 9.95 -25.70
C SER A 66 9.43 11.32 -25.35
N ASP A 67 8.63 12.39 -25.44
CA ASP A 67 8.98 13.76 -25.04
C ASP A 67 9.10 13.93 -23.52
N ILE A 68 8.38 13.13 -22.73
CA ILE A 68 8.45 13.10 -21.26
C ILE A 68 9.58 12.16 -20.79
N GLY A 69 9.82 11.08 -21.54
CA GLY A 69 10.71 10.00 -21.15
C GLY A 69 10.05 9.00 -20.20
N PRO A 70 10.82 8.08 -19.58
CA PRO A 70 10.29 7.12 -18.61
C PRO A 70 9.64 7.83 -17.43
N HIS A 71 8.39 7.49 -17.14
CA HIS A 71 7.63 8.15 -16.08
C HIS A 71 6.52 7.25 -15.54
N TYR A 72 6.02 7.65 -14.38
CA TYR A 72 4.88 7.03 -13.73
C TYR A 72 3.62 7.86 -13.94
N LYS A 73 2.51 7.18 -14.25
CA LYS A 73 1.17 7.76 -14.39
C LYS A 73 0.24 7.21 -13.33
N THR A 74 -0.40 8.11 -12.57
CA THR A 74 -1.58 7.80 -11.77
C THR A 74 -2.86 7.95 -12.58
N PHE A 75 -3.81 7.05 -12.37
CA PHE A 75 -5.20 7.19 -12.82
C PHE A 75 -6.10 7.56 -11.64
N PRO A 76 -7.33 8.04 -11.88
CA PRO A 76 -8.31 8.20 -10.82
C PRO A 76 -8.44 6.91 -10.01
N SER A 77 -8.32 7.02 -8.68
CA SER A 77 -8.56 5.88 -7.80
C SER A 77 -10.04 5.52 -7.81
N ILE A 78 -10.33 4.25 -7.58
CA ILE A 78 -11.70 3.74 -7.59
C ILE A 78 -12.14 3.51 -6.15
N ASP A 79 -13.18 4.23 -5.74
CA ASP A 79 -13.89 3.99 -4.49
C ASP A 79 -14.72 2.70 -4.62
N LEU A 80 -14.52 1.79 -3.66
CA LEU A 80 -15.22 0.51 -3.54
C LEU A 80 -16.24 0.54 -2.39
N GLY A 81 -16.39 1.68 -1.71
CA GLY A 81 -17.21 1.84 -0.52
C GLY A 81 -16.52 1.34 0.75
N ASP A 82 -17.11 1.66 1.89
CA ASP A 82 -16.70 1.16 3.21
C ASP A 82 -15.21 1.39 3.56
N GLY A 83 -14.66 2.50 3.06
CA GLY A 83 -13.27 2.90 3.23
C GLY A 83 -12.28 2.20 2.30
N TYR A 84 -12.72 1.26 1.46
CA TYR A 84 -11.87 0.59 0.49
C TYR A 84 -11.66 1.44 -0.75
N THR A 85 -10.40 1.61 -1.14
CA THR A 85 -10.02 2.28 -2.38
C THR A 85 -8.98 1.44 -3.11
N VAL A 86 -9.13 1.28 -4.43
CA VAL A 86 -8.03 0.77 -5.26
C VAL A 86 -7.37 1.93 -5.99
N HIS A 87 -6.06 2.04 -5.79
CA HIS A 87 -5.18 2.94 -6.52
C HIS A 87 -4.73 2.25 -7.80
N ILE A 88 -4.70 3.00 -8.91
CA ILE A 88 -4.34 2.49 -10.23
C ILE A 88 -3.26 3.39 -10.84
N GLY A 89 -2.22 2.77 -11.38
CA GLY A 89 -1.14 3.46 -12.05
C GLY A 89 -0.48 2.65 -13.16
N MET A 90 0.54 3.23 -13.80
CA MET A 90 1.28 2.61 -14.88
C MET A 90 2.70 3.20 -14.95
N ASN A 91 3.70 2.34 -15.16
CA ASN A 91 5.06 2.75 -15.49
C ASN A 91 5.24 2.69 -17.01
N TRP A 92 5.46 3.83 -17.64
CA TRP A 92 5.71 3.90 -19.08
C TRP A 92 7.21 4.15 -19.33
N PRO A 93 7.85 3.47 -20.30
CA PRO A 93 7.29 2.45 -21.18
C PRO A 93 7.38 1.03 -20.60
N GLU A 94 8.18 0.82 -19.54
CA GLU A 94 8.62 -0.49 -19.05
C GLU A 94 7.46 -1.46 -18.76
N ARG A 95 6.35 -0.98 -18.19
CA ARG A 95 5.17 -1.77 -17.86
C ARG A 95 3.90 -1.16 -18.44
N LYS A 96 3.98 -0.51 -19.60
CA LYS A 96 2.83 0.19 -20.19
C LYS A 96 1.63 -0.73 -20.50
N GLU A 97 1.86 -2.03 -20.62
CA GLU A 97 0.81 -3.03 -20.85
C GLU A 97 0.22 -3.59 -19.54
N ASN A 98 0.82 -3.27 -18.38
CA ASN A 98 0.44 -3.79 -17.08
C ASN A 98 0.09 -2.66 -16.11
N LEU A 99 -1.14 -2.66 -15.59
CA LEU A 99 -1.53 -1.73 -14.54
C LEU A 99 -0.87 -2.09 -13.21
N LEU A 100 -0.41 -1.06 -12.51
CA LEU A 100 -0.08 -1.14 -11.09
C LEU A 100 -1.36 -0.96 -10.29
N LEU A 101 -1.59 -1.86 -9.32
CA LEU A 101 -2.78 -1.85 -8.48
C LEU A 101 -2.37 -1.93 -7.01
N SER A 102 -3.06 -1.16 -6.17
CA SER A 102 -2.92 -1.26 -4.72
C SER A 102 -4.25 -1.00 -4.05
N LEU A 103 -4.79 -2.02 -3.39
CA LEU A 103 -6.00 -1.92 -2.59
C LEU A 103 -5.62 -1.45 -1.18
N THR A 104 -6.33 -0.45 -0.69
CA THR A 104 -6.16 0.14 0.64
C THR A 104 -7.50 0.21 1.35
N LYS A 105 -7.45 0.35 2.68
CA LYS A 105 -8.62 0.62 3.51
C LYS A 105 -8.32 1.76 4.47
N ASP A 106 -9.08 2.84 4.36
CA ASP A 106 -9.10 3.91 5.35
C ASP A 106 -10.11 3.57 6.46
N PHE A 107 -9.73 3.76 7.73
CA PHE A 107 -10.57 3.48 8.90
C PHE A 107 -10.12 4.30 10.12
N VAL A 108 -10.91 4.25 11.18
CA VAL A 108 -10.59 4.81 12.51
C VAL A 108 -10.74 3.74 13.58
N LEU A 109 -9.95 3.85 14.66
CA LEU A 109 -10.15 3.02 15.86
C LEU A 109 -11.24 3.64 16.73
N GLY A 110 -12.07 2.83 17.40
CA GLY A 110 -13.22 3.32 18.18
C GLY A 110 -12.85 4.22 19.37
N ASN A 111 -11.57 4.25 19.76
CA ASN A 111 -11.01 5.07 20.82
C ASN A 111 -10.12 6.22 20.33
N GLY A 112 -9.97 6.41 19.02
CA GLY A 112 -9.09 7.40 18.42
C GLY A 112 -9.73 8.12 17.26
N ASP A 113 -9.34 9.37 17.06
CA ASP A 113 -9.83 10.20 15.94
C ASP A 113 -8.89 10.13 14.72
N ASP A 114 -7.73 9.49 14.85
CA ASP A 114 -6.73 9.44 13.79
C ASP A 114 -7.20 8.52 12.66
N ASN A 115 -7.20 9.06 11.44
CA ASN A 115 -7.40 8.28 10.24
C ASN A 115 -6.17 7.39 10.00
N ILE A 116 -6.41 6.10 9.81
CA ILE A 116 -5.37 5.11 9.53
C ILE A 116 -5.68 4.47 8.18
N THR A 117 -4.66 4.33 7.34
CA THR A 117 -4.73 3.56 6.12
C THR A 117 -4.07 2.21 6.30
N PHE A 118 -4.81 1.15 6.06
CA PHE A 118 -4.28 -0.19 5.88
C PHE A 118 -3.93 -0.45 4.41
N GLY A 119 -2.81 -1.12 4.17
CA GLY A 119 -2.46 -1.66 2.86
C GLY A 119 -1.34 -2.69 2.93
N MET A 120 -1.03 -3.30 1.79
CA MET A 120 0.06 -4.28 1.68
C MET A 120 1.33 -3.60 1.17
N ILE A 121 2.43 -3.81 1.89
CA ILE A 121 3.77 -3.34 1.52
C ILE A 121 4.65 -4.53 1.12
N TYR A 122 5.67 -4.28 0.31
CA TYR A 122 6.54 -5.32 -0.27
C TYR A 122 7.99 -4.94 0.01
N PRO A 123 8.43 -5.04 1.27
CA PRO A 123 9.84 -4.91 1.58
C PRO A 123 10.61 -6.08 1.00
N ASP A 124 11.91 -5.92 0.75
CA ASP A 124 12.81 -6.97 0.27
C ASP A 124 13.06 -8.03 1.37
N LYS A 125 12.86 -7.67 2.64
CA LYS A 125 12.79 -8.60 3.77
C LYS A 125 11.59 -8.23 4.66
N PRO A 126 10.60 -9.14 4.83
CA PRO A 126 10.49 -10.48 4.21
C PRO A 126 10.18 -10.43 2.70
N GLU A 127 10.56 -11.46 1.94
CA GLU A 127 10.29 -11.61 0.49
C GLU A 127 8.79 -11.71 0.10
N GLU A 128 7.89 -11.45 1.05
CA GLU A 128 6.45 -11.52 0.88
C GLU A 128 5.81 -10.16 1.22
N ARG A 129 4.66 -9.91 0.60
CA ARG A 129 3.84 -8.76 0.97
C ARG A 129 3.42 -8.87 2.44
N VAL A 130 3.61 -7.81 3.20
CA VAL A 130 3.19 -7.74 4.60
C VAL A 130 2.13 -6.68 4.82
N PRO A 131 1.21 -6.90 5.79
CA PRO A 131 0.23 -5.90 6.15
C PRO A 131 0.90 -4.73 6.88
N ALA A 132 0.53 -3.50 6.52
CA ALA A 132 0.98 -2.30 7.20
C ALA A 132 -0.17 -1.32 7.42
N PHE A 133 -0.11 -0.65 8.57
CA PHE A 133 -0.97 0.45 8.95
C PHE A 133 -0.16 1.74 8.96
N LEU A 134 -0.67 2.77 8.30
CA LEU A 134 0.00 4.05 8.15
C LEU A 134 -0.94 5.15 8.64
N THR A 135 -0.48 5.93 9.60
CA THR A 135 -1.29 7.02 10.17
C THR A 135 -1.35 8.23 9.23
N GLU A 136 -2.29 9.13 9.49
CA GLU A 136 -2.33 10.42 8.81
C GLU A 136 -1.03 11.22 8.99
N SER A 137 -0.45 11.24 10.19
CA SER A 137 0.84 11.92 10.47
C SER A 137 2.00 11.39 9.62
N PHE A 138 2.01 10.09 9.32
CA PHE A 138 2.97 9.50 8.40
C PHE A 138 2.81 10.13 7.00
N PHE A 139 1.58 10.15 6.47
CA PHE A 139 1.33 10.68 5.13
C PHE A 139 1.55 12.19 5.03
N GLU A 140 1.24 12.96 6.08
CA GLU A 140 1.56 14.39 6.13
C GLU A 140 3.07 14.62 6.04
N SER A 141 3.85 13.87 6.83
CA SER A 141 5.31 13.95 6.82
C SER A 141 5.89 13.53 5.48
N PHE A 142 5.46 12.38 4.96
CA PHE A 142 5.82 11.88 3.63
C PHE A 142 5.54 12.90 2.54
N SER A 143 4.33 13.45 2.51
CA SER A 143 3.91 14.40 1.47
C SER A 143 4.68 15.71 1.55
N ARG A 144 4.93 16.21 2.77
CA ARG A 144 5.68 17.45 2.98
C ARG A 144 7.12 17.32 2.47
N SER A 145 7.78 16.21 2.77
CA SER A 145 9.19 15.97 2.43
C SER A 145 9.39 15.59 0.96
N THR A 146 8.53 14.74 0.40
CA THR A 146 8.73 14.17 -0.95
C THR A 146 7.95 14.88 -2.05
N LYS A 147 6.91 15.65 -1.69
CA LYS A 147 5.87 16.18 -2.60
C LYS A 147 4.99 15.10 -3.25
N PHE A 148 5.15 13.83 -2.87
CA PHE A 148 4.30 12.73 -3.30
C PHE A 148 3.18 12.45 -2.30
N GLY A 149 2.03 11.97 -2.80
CA GLY A 149 0.88 11.63 -1.94
C GLY A 149 0.69 10.13 -1.73
N LYS A 150 -0.36 9.79 -0.97
CA LYS A 150 -0.80 8.41 -0.64
C LYS A 150 -0.86 7.47 -1.87
N VAL A 151 -1.37 7.96 -3.00
CA VAL A 151 -1.51 7.16 -4.23
C VAL A 151 -0.16 6.72 -4.78
N PHE A 152 0.83 7.63 -4.82
CA PHE A 152 2.18 7.30 -5.24
C PHE A 152 2.82 6.32 -4.26
N PHE A 153 2.66 6.58 -2.96
CA PHE A 153 3.21 5.71 -1.93
C PHE A 153 2.80 4.25 -2.13
N PHE A 154 1.49 3.96 -2.20
CA PHE A 154 1.02 2.57 -2.29
C PHE A 154 1.25 1.88 -3.63
N LEU A 155 1.48 2.64 -4.71
CA LEU A 155 1.72 2.08 -6.03
C LEU A 155 3.20 1.87 -6.34
N ILE A 156 4.08 2.69 -5.76
CA ILE A 156 5.51 2.73 -6.07
C ILE A 156 6.35 2.53 -4.81
N ALA A 157 6.38 3.53 -3.92
CA ALA A 157 7.28 3.54 -2.76
C ALA A 157 7.12 2.29 -1.89
N SER A 158 5.89 1.79 -1.76
CA SER A 158 5.57 0.65 -0.92
C SER A 158 5.98 -0.71 -1.49
N LYS A 159 6.60 -0.73 -2.67
CA LYS A 159 6.91 -1.96 -3.43
C LYS A 159 8.39 -2.36 -3.36
N ALA A 160 9.18 -1.68 -2.54
CA ALA A 160 10.61 -1.93 -2.39
C ALA A 160 11.07 -1.59 -0.98
N GLY A 161 12.32 -1.96 -0.69
CA GLY A 161 13.06 -1.42 0.43
C GLY A 161 13.27 -2.41 1.57
N TYR A 162 14.12 -2.02 2.51
CA TYR A 162 14.62 -2.88 3.58
C TYR A 162 13.99 -2.52 4.92
N ILE A 163 13.44 -3.53 5.63
CA ILE A 163 12.96 -3.37 7.01
C ILE A 163 13.98 -3.91 7.99
N SER A 164 14.43 -3.03 8.89
CA SER A 164 15.18 -3.39 10.09
C SER A 164 14.27 -3.38 11.31
N GLN A 165 14.41 -4.38 12.17
CA GLN A 165 13.57 -4.55 13.36
C GLN A 165 14.43 -4.89 14.59
N GLN A 166 14.15 -4.23 15.72
CA GLN A 166 14.73 -4.59 17.01
C GLN A 166 13.85 -5.59 17.79
N SER A 167 14.46 -6.25 18.77
CA SER A 167 13.75 -7.15 19.69
C SER A 167 12.68 -6.44 20.54
N SER A 168 12.77 -5.12 20.70
CA SER A 168 11.74 -4.29 21.34
C SER A 168 10.44 -4.18 20.53
N GLY A 169 10.47 -4.55 19.25
CA GLY A 169 9.36 -4.37 18.32
C GLY A 169 9.47 -3.11 17.46
N GLU A 170 10.38 -2.19 17.75
CA GLU A 170 10.65 -1.03 16.87
C GLU A 170 11.08 -1.50 15.48
N ALA A 171 10.57 -0.81 14.46
CA ALA A 171 10.83 -1.11 13.06
C ALA A 171 11.14 0.16 12.27
N ARG A 172 12.15 0.07 11.39
CA ARG A 172 12.55 1.12 10.46
C ARG A 172 12.54 0.55 9.06
N TRP A 173 11.70 1.10 8.19
CA TRP A 173 11.60 0.67 6.81
C TRP A 173 12.19 1.71 5.89
N LEU A 174 13.34 1.38 5.30
CA LEU A 174 14.04 2.18 4.32
C LEU A 174 13.54 1.84 2.92
N PHE A 175 13.08 2.82 2.18
CA PHE A 175 12.65 2.70 0.78
C PHE A 175 13.17 3.91 -0.02
N PRO A 176 13.04 3.95 -1.37
CA PRO A 176 13.73 4.95 -2.19
C PRO A 176 13.52 6.41 -1.76
N GLU A 177 12.33 6.75 -1.28
CA GLU A 177 12.00 8.11 -0.87
C GLU A 177 12.51 8.47 0.54
N GLY A 178 12.74 7.49 1.42
CA GLY A 178 13.13 7.75 2.81
C GLY A 178 12.96 6.57 3.76
N VAL A 179 12.76 6.88 5.04
CA VAL A 179 12.58 5.90 6.11
C VAL A 179 11.23 6.13 6.79
N ALA A 180 10.40 5.08 6.83
CA ALA A 180 9.26 5.01 7.72
C ALA A 180 9.70 4.48 9.09
N LEU A 181 9.27 5.17 10.14
CA LEU A 181 9.53 4.81 11.53
C LEU A 181 8.23 4.32 12.17
N GLY A 182 8.36 3.27 12.99
CA GLY A 182 7.22 2.64 13.60
C GLY A 182 7.58 1.39 14.38
N TYR A 183 6.67 0.43 14.40
CA TYR A 183 6.85 -0.82 15.13
C TYR A 183 6.14 -1.98 14.44
N ARG A 184 6.57 -3.19 14.79
CA ARG A 184 5.90 -4.43 14.44
C ARG A 184 5.01 -4.89 15.59
N ASN A 185 3.79 -5.28 15.25
CA ASN A 185 2.88 -5.96 16.15
C ASN A 185 2.49 -7.30 15.53
N SER A 186 3.12 -8.37 16.03
CA SER A 186 2.97 -9.75 15.56
C SER A 186 3.02 -9.89 14.04
N ASP A 187 1.86 -9.76 13.39
CA ASP A 187 1.61 -10.08 11.98
C ASP A 187 1.63 -8.85 11.05
N PHE A 188 1.77 -7.64 11.59
CA PHE A 188 1.74 -6.41 10.79
C PHE A 188 2.68 -5.33 11.32
N TYR A 189 2.93 -4.33 10.48
CA TYR A 189 3.66 -3.13 10.84
C TYR A 189 2.72 -1.94 11.04
N VAL A 190 3.12 -1.02 11.91
CA VAL A 190 2.45 0.27 12.10
C VAL A 190 3.51 1.36 11.95
N PHE A 191 3.32 2.26 10.99
CA PHE A 191 4.21 3.39 10.73
C PHE A 191 3.47 4.70 10.96
N ASN A 192 4.07 5.56 11.78
CA ASN A 192 3.48 6.84 12.21
C ASN A 192 4.32 8.06 11.83
N GLU A 193 5.58 7.85 11.44
CA GLU A 193 6.53 8.90 11.13
C GLU A 193 7.35 8.58 9.88
N PHE A 194 7.80 9.63 9.20
CA PHE A 194 8.62 9.53 7.99
C PHE A 194 9.75 10.55 8.01
N THR A 195 10.92 10.15 7.50
CA THR A 195 12.08 11.03 7.31
C THR A 195 12.77 10.74 5.98
N ASP A 196 13.17 11.77 5.26
CA ASP A 196 13.91 11.69 3.98
C ASP A 196 15.43 11.91 4.16
N ARG A 197 15.91 11.91 5.42
CA ARG A 197 17.33 12.09 5.77
C ARG A 197 18.24 11.00 5.21
N ILE A 198 17.69 9.81 5.00
CA ILE A 198 18.39 8.63 4.49
C ILE A 198 17.53 8.06 3.37
N LYS A 199 18.13 7.76 2.22
CA LYS A 199 17.42 7.26 1.04
C LYS A 199 18.04 5.95 0.59
N PHE A 200 17.20 5.03 0.16
CA PHE A 200 17.62 3.74 -0.38
C PHE A 200 18.15 3.92 -1.79
N GLN A 201 19.34 3.39 -2.09
CA GLN A 201 19.91 3.41 -3.45
C GLN A 201 19.72 2.10 -4.21
N GLU A 202 18.72 1.29 -3.84
CA GLU A 202 18.45 -0.02 -4.47
C GLU A 202 19.69 -0.95 -4.47
N GLU A 203 20.48 -0.86 -3.40
CA GLU A 203 21.71 -1.64 -3.23
C GLU A 203 21.39 -3.13 -3.03
N GLU A 204 22.25 -4.00 -3.56
CA GLU A 204 22.12 -5.44 -3.35
C GLU A 204 22.25 -5.77 -1.84
N LEU A 205 21.24 -6.48 -1.30
CA LEU A 205 21.13 -6.82 0.12
C LEU A 205 22.02 -8.00 0.53
N THR A 206 23.33 -7.78 0.45
CA THR A 206 24.34 -8.69 1.02
C THR A 206 24.38 -8.59 2.55
N ASP A 207 24.97 -9.57 3.23
CA ASP A 207 25.13 -9.53 4.70
C ASP A 207 25.89 -8.28 5.18
N GLU A 208 26.88 -7.83 4.41
CA GLU A 208 27.65 -6.61 4.71
C GLU A 208 26.79 -5.36 4.53
N THR A 209 26.05 -5.26 3.42
CA THR A 209 25.12 -4.16 3.15
C THR A 209 24.05 -4.08 4.24
N ILE A 210 23.46 -5.22 4.62
CA ILE A 210 22.43 -5.29 5.67
C ILE A 210 22.98 -4.77 6.99
N LYS A 211 24.16 -5.22 7.41
CA LYS A 211 24.78 -4.78 8.66
C LYS A 211 25.06 -3.28 8.65
N TRP A 212 25.48 -2.72 7.51
CA TRP A 212 25.67 -1.30 7.36
C TRP A 212 24.34 -0.52 7.42
N LEU A 213 23.32 -0.98 6.69
CA LEU A 213 21.97 -0.42 6.69
C LEU A 213 21.35 -0.43 8.09
N ASP A 214 21.51 -1.50 8.85
CA ASP A 214 21.06 -1.58 10.24
C ASP A 214 21.70 -0.46 11.07
N ASN A 215 23.03 -0.37 11.08
CA ASN A 215 23.72 0.66 11.85
C ASN A 215 23.30 2.08 11.43
N LEU A 216 23.14 2.30 10.12
CA LEU A 216 22.70 3.56 9.56
C LEU A 216 21.27 3.91 10.01
N LEU A 217 20.34 2.96 9.85
CA LEU A 217 18.94 3.15 10.22
C LEU A 217 18.81 3.44 11.70
N TRP A 218 19.50 2.70 12.57
CA TRP A 218 19.45 2.89 14.03
C TRP A 218 20.21 4.12 14.54
N SER A 219 20.95 4.82 13.67
CA SER A 219 21.55 6.13 13.99
C SER A 219 20.58 7.31 13.92
N ILE A 220 19.42 7.12 13.26
CA ILE A 220 18.35 8.12 13.21
C ILE A 220 17.81 8.32 14.63
N LYS A 221 17.86 9.57 15.09
CA LYS A 221 17.27 9.99 16.37
C LYS A 221 15.85 10.46 16.18
#